data_AF-A0A955IQF5-F1
#
_entry.id   AF-A0A955IQF5-F1
#
_cell.length_a   1.000
_cell.length_b   1.000
_cell.length_c   1.000
_cell.angle_alpha   90.00
_cell.angle_beta   90.00
_cell.angle_gamma   90.00
#
_symmetry.space_group_name_H-M   'P 1'
#
loop_
_entity.id
_entity.type
_entity.pdbx_description
1 polymer ?
#
loop_
_entity_poly.entity_id
_entity_poly.type
_entity_poly.pdbx_seq_one_letter_code
_entity_poly.pdbx_strand_id
1 'polypeptide(L)' 'MTTNTCNPVVRIEFDAAGTPVRASILRTSCDDRFDRALLASLYRWRAEGKALDDLAHDQTTSITLEILLR' A
#
# COMPACT_ATOMS: atom_id res chain seq x y z
N MET A 1 16.06 0.93 -24.97
CA MET A 1 15.64 0.10 -23.83
C MET A 1 14.14 0.24 -23.70
N THR A 2 13.37 -0.81 -24.00
CA THR A 2 11.93 -0.83 -23.73
C THR A 2 11.76 -1.07 -22.23
N THR A 3 11.36 -0.05 -21.49
CA THR A 3 10.93 -0.19 -20.08
C THR A 3 9.67 -1.03 -20.08
N ASN A 4 9.79 -2.29 -19.69
CA ASN A 4 8.64 -3.17 -19.52
C ASN A 4 7.98 -2.79 -18.20
N THR A 5 6.96 -1.93 -18.26
CA THR A 5 6.17 -1.52 -17.09
C THR A 5 5.42 -2.74 -16.55
N CYS A 6 5.60 -3.00 -15.26
CA CYS A 6 4.91 -4.08 -14.55
C CYS A 6 3.85 -3.48 -13.62
N ASN A 7 2.80 -4.22 -13.32
CA ASN A 7 1.87 -3.82 -12.26
C ASN A 7 2.57 -3.96 -10.90
N PRO A 8 2.77 -2.86 -10.13
CA PRO A 8 3.40 -2.99 -8.83
C PRO A 8 2.46 -3.66 -7.84
N VAL A 9 3.06 -4.41 -6.92
CA VAL A 9 2.37 -5.02 -5.79
C VAL A 9 2.83 -4.29 -4.54
N VAL A 10 1.88 -3.83 -3.74
CA VAL A 10 2.15 -3.05 -2.53
C VAL A 10 1.50 -3.69 -1.32
N ARG A 11 2.13 -3.54 -0.16
CA ARG A 11 1.54 -3.85 1.14
C ARG A 11 1.38 -2.58 1.96
N ILE A 12 0.22 -2.42 2.57
CA ILE A 12 -0.08 -1.34 3.51
C ILE A 12 -0.49 -1.97 4.83
N GLU A 13 0.08 -1.52 5.93
CA GLU A 13 -0.29 -1.88 7.30
C GLU A 13 -1.02 -0.68 7.91
N PHE A 14 -2.22 -0.92 8.45
CA PHE A 14 -3.07 0.08 9.09
C PHE A 14 -3.22 -0.22 10.57
N ASP A 15 -3.23 0.83 11.40
CA ASP A 15 -3.63 0.72 12.80
C ASP A 15 -5.16 0.62 12.96
N ALA A 16 -5.64 0.45 14.20
CA ALA A 16 -7.06 0.38 14.52
C ALA A 16 -7.87 1.64 14.13
N ALA A 17 -7.21 2.80 13.91
CA ALA A 17 -7.85 4.02 13.42
C ALA A 17 -7.89 4.09 11.88
N GLY A 18 -7.49 3.02 11.19
CA GLY A 18 -7.41 2.99 9.73
C GLY A 18 -6.29 3.88 9.17
N THR A 19 -5.28 4.22 9.99
CA THR A 19 -4.13 5.02 9.58
C THR A 19 -3.00 4.14 9.07
N PRO A 20 -2.45 4.41 7.87
CA PRO A 20 -1.25 3.71 7.40
C PRO A 20 -0.08 3.99 8.33
N VAL A 21 0.43 2.94 8.97
CA VAL A 21 1.65 3.01 9.79
C VAL A 21 2.87 2.47 9.03
N ARG A 22 2.64 1.65 8.01
CA ARG A 22 3.69 1.14 7.12
C ARG A 22 3.18 0.93 5.71
N ALA A 23 4.01 1.26 4.73
CA ALA A 23 3.77 0.89 3.34
C ALA A 23 5.06 0.35 2.71
N SER A 24 4.93 -0.61 1.80
CA SER A 24 6.07 -1.21 1.09
C SER A 24 5.69 -1.63 -0.32
N ILE A 25 6.66 -1.57 -1.23
CA ILE A 25 6.55 -2.10 -2.59
C ILE A 25 7.13 -3.51 -2.56
N LEU A 26 6.28 -4.52 -2.79
CA LEU A 26 6.66 -5.93 -2.91
C LEU A 26 7.13 -6.27 -4.33
N ARG A 27 6.56 -5.59 -5.34
CA ARG A 27 6.98 -5.68 -6.73
C ARG A 27 6.95 -4.28 -7.35
N THR A 28 8.05 -3.88 -7.98
CA THR A 28 8.22 -2.58 -8.65
C THR A 28 7.38 -2.49 -9.92
N SER A 29 7.06 -1.25 -10.33
CA SER A 29 6.52 -0.96 -11.67
C SER A 29 7.59 -0.92 -12.77
N CYS A 30 8.88 -1.01 -12.40
CA CYS A 30 10.04 -0.69 -13.23
C CYS A 30 10.20 0.82 -13.55
N ASP A 31 9.42 1.69 -12.91
CA ASP A 31 9.60 3.14 -12.90
C ASP A 31 9.76 3.65 -11.46
N ASP A 32 11.01 3.98 -11.08
CA ASP A 32 11.35 4.47 -9.75
C ASP A 32 10.61 5.77 -9.37
N ARG A 33 10.33 6.63 -10.34
CA ARG A 33 9.62 7.89 -10.08
C ARG A 33 8.18 7.60 -9.75
N PHE A 34 7.55 6.70 -10.51
CA PHE A 34 6.20 6.23 -10.23
C PHE A 34 6.14 5.53 -8.87
N ASP A 35 7.04 4.58 -8.61
CA ASP A 35 7.09 3.81 -7.37
C ASP A 35 7.23 4.71 -6.13
N ARG A 36 8.08 5.74 -6.19
CA ARG A 36 8.20 6.73 -5.10
C ARG A 36 6.91 7.53 -4.89
N ALA A 37 6.28 7.97 -5.98
CA ALA A 37 5.02 8.72 -5.89
C ALA A 37 3.88 7.83 -5.37
N LEU A 38 3.82 6.58 -5.82
CA LEU A 38 2.88 5.57 -5.35
C LEU A 38 3.07 5.36 -3.85
N LEU A 39 4.29 5.03 -3.39
CA LEU A 39 4.58 4.80 -1.97
C LEU A 39 4.19 6.00 -1.11
N ALA A 40 4.50 7.22 -1.53
CA ALA A 40 4.10 8.44 -0.83
C ALA A 40 2.58 8.63 -0.77
N SER A 41 1.86 8.20 -1.81
CA SER A 41 0.40 8.26 -1.85
C SER A 41 -0.25 7.26 -0.87
N LEU A 42 0.33 6.07 -0.68
CA LEU A 42 -0.21 5.02 0.20
C LEU A 42 -0.35 5.51 1.66
N TYR A 43 0.57 6.36 2.12
CA TYR A 43 0.50 6.97 3.46
C TYR A 43 -0.64 8.00 3.64
N ARG A 44 -1.34 8.35 2.55
CA ARG A 44 -2.51 9.24 2.59
C ARG A 44 -3.83 8.48 2.56
N TRP A 45 -3.80 7.17 2.35
CA TRP A 45 -5.00 6.35 2.27
C TRP A 45 -5.57 6.11 3.68
N ARG A 46 -6.85 5.80 3.75
CA ARG A 46 -7.53 5.42 5.00
C ARG A 46 -8.26 4.11 4.77
N ALA A 47 -8.10 3.20 5.73
CA ALA A 47 -8.90 1.99 5.76
C ALA A 47 -10.14 2.22 6.62
N GLU A 48 -11.23 1.55 6.29
CA GLU A 48 -12.46 1.52 7.06
C GLU A 48 -13.04 0.10 7.00
N GLY A 49 -13.83 -0.27 8.00
CA GLY A 49 -14.60 -1.51 8.03
C GLY A 49 -14.25 -2.46 9.16
N LYS A 50 -15.02 -3.54 9.26
CA LYS A 50 -15.06 -4.46 10.40
C LYS A 50 -13.70 -5.00 10.85
N ALA A 51 -12.80 -5.24 9.90
CA ALA A 51 -11.46 -5.74 10.21
C ALA A 51 -10.64 -4.77 11.10
N LEU A 52 -10.96 -3.48 11.11
CA LEU A 52 -10.35 -2.49 11.99
C LEU A 52 -11.03 -2.45 13.37
N ASP A 53 -12.35 -2.59 13.41
CA ASP A 53 -13.12 -2.59 14.66
C ASP A 53 -12.69 -3.73 15.61
N ASP A 54 -12.23 -4.84 15.02
CA ASP A 54 -11.77 -6.02 15.74
C ASP A 54 -10.28 -5.91 16.19
N LEU A 55 -9.56 -4.82 15.87
CA LEU A 55 -8.17 -4.59 16.28
C LEU A 55 -8.07 -3.92 17.66
N ALA A 56 -7.15 -4.41 18.49
CA ALA A 56 -6.69 -3.66 19.66
C ALA A 56 -5.83 -2.44 19.23
N HIS A 57 -5.68 -1.46 20.13
CA HIS A 57 -5.02 -0.18 19.83
C HIS A 57 -3.56 -0.30 19.37
N ASP A 58 -2.86 -1.35 19.77
CA ASP A 58 -1.47 -1.66 19.42
C ASP A 58 -1.34 -2.64 18.25
N GLN A 59 -2.46 -3.13 17.70
CA GLN A 59 -2.48 -4.06 16.59
C GLN A 59 -2.59 -3.33 15.25
N THR A 60 -2.10 -4.02 14.23
CA THR A 60 -2.19 -3.57 12.84
C THR A 60 -2.78 -4.67 11.98
N THR A 61 -3.53 -4.29 10.95
CA THR A 61 -3.94 -5.19 9.86
C THR A 61 -3.22 -4.82 8.58
N SER A 62 -3.00 -5.79 7.69
CA SER A 62 -2.30 -5.57 6.42
C SER A 62 -3.15 -5.94 5.22
N ILE A 63 -3.09 -5.11 4.17
CA ILE A 63 -3.64 -5.44 2.87
C ILE A 63 -2.52 -5.49 1.84
N THR A 64 -2.65 -6.41 0.88
CA THR A 64 -1.77 -6.49 -0.30
C THR A 64 -2.60 -6.20 -1.54
N LEU A 65 -2.13 -5.28 -2.38
CA LEU A 65 -2.83 -4.81 -3.58
C LEU A 65 -1.92 -4.92 -4.78
N GLU A 66 -2.47 -5.31 -5.93
CA GLU A 66 -1.84 -5.13 -7.24
C GLU A 66 -2.42 -3.87 -7.89
N ILE A 67 -1.56 -2.91 -8.23
CA ILE A 67 -1.97 -1.68 -8.90
C ILE A 67 -1.89 -1.92 -10.40
N LEU A 68 -3.04 -1.83 -11.06
CA LEU A 68 -3.13 -2.03 -12.51
C LEU A 68 -2.72 -0.75 -13.25
N LEU A 69 -1.60 -0.81 -13.95
CA LEU A 69 -1.16 0.24 -14.88
C LEU A 69 -1.75 -0.06 -16.25
N ARG A 70 -2.34 0.95 -16.89
CA ARG A 70 -2.90 0.87 -18.25
C ARG A 70 -2.16 1.81 -19.16
#